data_AF-A0A973SAR7-F1
#
_entry.id   AF-A0A973SAR7-F1
#
_cell.length_a   1.000
_cell.length_b   1.000
_cell.length_c   1.000
_cell.angle_alpha   90.00
_cell.angle_beta   90.00
_cell.angle_gamma   90.00
#
_symmetry.space_group_name_H-M   'P 1'
#
loop_
_entity.id
_entity.type
_entity.pdbx_description
1 polymer ?
#
loop_
_entity_poly.entity_id
_entity_poly.type
_entity_poly.pdbx_seq_one_letter_code
_entity_poly.pdbx_strand_id
1 'polypeptide(L)'
;MKPLNARPLIEEWDWQTRAACRGMAASVFFSPHYERGDSRRRREQRATSICRGCPVREQCAEFALRTGQAFGIWGGLTETDRGHNPRVPGRSCQHPETVADSIAEAA
;
A
#
# COMPACT_ATOMS: atom_id res chain seq x y z
N MET A 1 -15.46 -15.12 -36.24
CA MET A 1 -14.19 -15.57 -35.64
C MET A 1 -13.26 -14.37 -35.56
N LYS A 2 -13.00 -13.84 -34.37
CA LYS A 2 -12.04 -12.74 -34.17
C LYS A 2 -10.65 -13.36 -34.00
N PRO A 3 -9.60 -12.90 -34.71
CA PRO A 3 -8.27 -13.44 -34.49
C PRO A 3 -7.83 -13.07 -33.07
N LEU A 4 -7.44 -14.08 -32.29
CA LEU A 4 -6.69 -13.87 -31.05
C LEU A 4 -5.32 -13.34 -31.48
N ASN A 5 -5.15 -12.02 -31.39
CA ASN A 5 -3.86 -11.38 -31.43
C ASN A 5 -3.07 -11.87 -30.20
N ALA A 6 -2.45 -13.04 -30.32
CA ALA A 6 -1.62 -13.64 -29.30
C ALA A 6 -0.29 -12.90 -29.29
N ARG A 7 -0.30 -11.67 -28.75
CA ARG A 7 0.95 -11.03 -28.36
C ARG A 7 1.61 -11.97 -27.34
N PRO A 8 2.83 -12.47 -27.60
CA PRO A 8 3.44 -13.45 -26.72
C PRO A 8 3.53 -12.83 -25.33
N LEU A 9 3.04 -13.55 -24.31
CA LEU A 9 2.96 -13.07 -22.93
C LEU A 9 4.28 -12.44 -22.47
N ILE A 10 5.40 -12.94 -22.96
CA ILE A 10 6.78 -12.48 -22.70
C ILE A 10 6.96 -10.96 -22.92
N GLU A 11 6.36 -10.37 -23.97
CA GLU A 11 6.46 -8.92 -24.22
C GLU A 11 5.65 -8.08 -23.22
N GLU A 12 4.62 -8.65 -22.60
CA GLU A 12 3.82 -7.96 -21.59
C GLU A 12 4.55 -7.79 -20.25
N TRP A 13 5.54 -8.64 -19.96
CA TRP A 13 6.29 -8.63 -18.69
C TRP A 13 7.69 -8.03 -18.78
N ASP A 14 8.22 -7.80 -19.98
CA ASP A 14 9.59 -7.33 -20.19
C ASP A 14 9.88 -5.98 -19.52
N TRP A 15 8.89 -5.09 -19.40
CA TRP A 15 9.08 -3.81 -18.72
C TRP A 15 9.55 -3.96 -17.25
N GLN A 16 9.22 -5.07 -16.58
CA GLN A 16 9.65 -5.31 -15.20
C GLN A 16 11.16 -5.50 -15.07
N THR A 17 11.83 -5.91 -16.14
CA THR A 17 13.30 -6.08 -16.16
C THR A 17 14.02 -4.73 -16.07
N ARG A 18 13.38 -3.65 -16.55
CA ARG A 18 13.89 -2.27 -16.59
C ARG A 18 13.51 -1.45 -15.36
N ALA A 19 12.83 -2.04 -14.38
CA ALA A 19 12.38 -1.34 -13.19
C ALA A 19 13.55 -0.92 -12.28
N ALA A 20 13.60 0.36 -11.89
CA ALA A 20 14.65 0.87 -10.99
C ALA A 20 14.61 0.24 -9.59
N CYS A 21 13.45 -0.28 -9.16
CA CYS A 21 13.30 -0.99 -7.89
C CYS A 21 13.78 -2.45 -7.94
N ARG A 22 14.15 -2.97 -9.11
CA ARG A 22 14.59 -4.36 -9.27
C ARG A 22 15.84 -4.62 -8.43
N GLY A 23 15.83 -5.71 -7.66
CA GLY A 23 16.92 -6.10 -6.76
C GLY A 23 16.88 -5.44 -5.38
N MET A 24 15.94 -4.53 -5.12
CA MET A 24 15.72 -3.96 -3.78
C MET A 24 14.83 -4.87 -2.93
N ALA A 25 14.95 -4.72 -1.61
CA ALA A 25 14.11 -5.47 -0.67
C ALA A 25 12.62 -5.10 -0.81
N ALA A 26 11.75 -6.12 -0.86
CA ALA A 26 10.30 -5.94 -0.97
C ALA A 26 9.71 -5.09 0.17
N SER A 27 10.30 -5.16 1.37
CA SER A 27 9.90 -4.37 2.54
C SER A 27 10.00 -2.85 2.34
N VAL A 28 10.72 -2.38 1.31
CA VAL A 28 10.71 -0.96 0.94
C VAL A 28 9.37 -0.57 0.32
N PHE A 29 8.78 -1.46 -0.49
CA PHE A 29 7.59 -1.16 -1.30
C PHE A 29 6.29 -1.66 -0.67
N PHE A 30 6.36 -2.73 0.14
CA PHE A 30 5.22 -3.38 0.76
C PHE A 30 5.29 -3.24 2.28
N SER A 31 4.22 -2.73 2.90
CA SER A 31 4.14 -2.60 4.36
C SER A 31 4.03 -3.98 5.02
N PRO A 32 4.71 -4.21 6.16
CA PRO A 32 4.35 -5.30 7.06
C PRO A 32 2.99 -5.03 7.71
N HIS A 33 2.28 -6.09 8.12
CA HIS A 33 0.87 -6.07 8.57
C HIS A 33 0.51 -5.01 9.63
N TYR A 34 1.46 -4.58 10.45
CA TYR A 34 1.20 -3.69 11.58
C TYR A 34 1.90 -2.33 11.47
N GLU A 35 2.48 -1.99 10.31
CA GLU A 35 3.15 -0.70 10.10
C GLU A 35 2.14 0.46 10.09
N ARG A 36 2.39 1.50 10.89
CA ARG A 36 1.48 2.65 11.04
C ARG A 36 2.21 3.95 11.33
N GLY A 37 1.51 5.06 11.13
CA GLY A 37 1.99 6.39 11.49
C GLY A 37 3.25 6.79 10.73
N ASP A 38 4.26 7.29 11.44
CA ASP A 38 5.46 7.84 10.81
C ASP A 38 6.36 6.79 10.16
N SER A 39 6.35 5.54 10.66
CA SER A 39 7.09 4.44 10.01
C SER A 39 6.60 4.22 8.58
N ARG A 40 5.27 4.06 8.42
CA ARG A 40 4.59 3.97 7.13
C ARG A 40 4.90 5.18 6.25
N ARG A 41 4.75 6.40 6.77
CA ARG A 41 5.03 7.63 6.00
C ARG A 41 6.46 7.68 5.46
N ARG A 42 7.46 7.34 6.29
CA ARG A 42 8.88 7.32 5.88
C ARG A 42 9.14 6.27 4.81
N ARG A 43 8.58 5.08 4.96
CA ARG A 43 8.68 4.01 3.96
C ARG A 43 8.05 4.44 2.64
N GLU A 44 6.85 5.00 2.69
CA GLU A 44 6.14 5.46 1.50
C GLU A 44 6.92 6.55 0.76
N GLN A 45 7.43 7.55 1.49
CA GLN A 45 8.29 8.60 0.91
C GLN A 45 9.55 8.02 0.25
N ARG A 46 10.21 7.06 0.90
CA ARG A 46 11.40 6.39 0.36
C ARG A 46 11.08 5.64 -0.94
N ALA A 47 10.02 4.84 -0.94
CA ALA A 47 9.61 4.07 -2.11
C ALA A 47 9.13 4.97 -3.26
N THR A 48 8.32 5.99 -2.98
CA THR A 48 7.88 6.95 -4.01
C THR A 48 9.06 7.72 -4.59
N SER A 49 10.08 8.06 -3.79
CA SER A 49 11.31 8.69 -4.28
C SER A 49 12.04 7.81 -5.30
N ILE A 50 12.17 6.50 -5.03
CA ILE A 50 12.74 5.54 -5.98
C ILE A 50 11.92 5.48 -7.26
N CYS A 51 10.58 5.46 -7.15
CA CYS A 51 9.71 5.40 -8.32
C CYS A 51 9.76 6.66 -9.20
N ARG A 52 10.11 7.84 -8.67
CA ARG A 52 10.15 9.10 -9.44
C ARG A 52 11.12 9.06 -10.63
N GLY A 53 12.24 8.34 -10.51
CA GLY A 53 13.23 8.19 -11.57
C GLY A 53 13.11 6.90 -12.39
N CYS A 54 12.05 6.11 -12.17
CA CYS A 54 11.92 4.78 -12.80
C CYS A 54 11.45 4.91 -14.26
N PRO A 55 12.15 4.31 -15.24
CA PRO A 55 11.79 4.44 -16.66
C PRO A 55 10.47 3.75 -17.03
N VAL A 56 9.99 2.82 -16.19
CA VAL A 56 8.76 2.04 -16.41
C VAL A 56 7.64 2.44 -15.45
N ARG A 57 7.71 3.65 -14.88
CA ARG A 57 6.77 4.15 -13.88
C ARG A 57 5.31 4.09 -14.36
N GLU A 58 5.06 4.54 -15.58
CA GLU A 58 3.72 4.61 -16.18
C GLU A 58 3.14 3.21 -16.39
N GLN A 59 3.90 2.31 -17.00
CA GLN A 59 3.50 0.91 -17.21
C GLN A 59 3.22 0.19 -15.88
N CYS A 60 4.04 0.45 -14.85
CA CYS A 60 3.85 -0.10 -13.51
C CYS A 60 2.56 0.41 -12.84
N ALA A 61 2.27 1.71 -12.95
CA ALA A 61 1.04 2.30 -12.42
C ALA A 61 -0.19 1.73 -13.14
N GLU A 62 -0.15 1.66 -14.46
CA GLU A 62 -1.23 1.10 -15.28
C GLU A 62 -1.50 -0.37 -14.92
N PHE A 63 -0.45 -1.18 -14.79
CA PHE A 63 -0.58 -2.57 -14.37
C PHE A 63 -1.26 -2.70 -13.00
N ALA A 64 -0.86 -1.88 -12.02
CA ALA A 64 -1.41 -1.94 -10.67
C ALA A 64 -2.88 -1.51 -10.61
N LEU A 65 -3.27 -0.53 -11.43
CA LEU A 65 -4.67 -0.10 -11.56
C LEU A 65 -5.51 -1.17 -12.28
N ARG A 66 -4.99 -1.74 -13.39
CA ARG A 66 -5.67 -2.77 -14.18
C ARG A 66 -5.91 -4.06 -13.40
N THR A 67 -4.94 -4.47 -12.58
CA THR A 67 -5.01 -5.72 -11.80
C THR A 67 -5.55 -5.54 -10.39
N GLY A 68 -5.79 -4.30 -9.94
CA GLY A 68 -6.35 -4.03 -8.61
C GLY A 68 -5.43 -4.42 -7.45
N GLN A 69 -4.12 -4.14 -7.56
CA GLN A 69 -3.13 -4.52 -6.54
C GLN A 69 -3.43 -3.85 -5.19
N ALA A 70 -4.02 -4.53 -4.21
CA ALA A 70 -4.49 -3.88 -3.00
C ALA A 70 -3.38 -3.24 -2.12
N PHE A 71 -2.14 -3.75 -2.20
CA PHE A 71 -1.07 -3.40 -1.27
C PHE A 71 0.18 -2.86 -1.95
N GLY A 72 0.96 -2.10 -1.19
CA GLY A 72 2.27 -1.59 -1.57
C GLY A 72 2.23 -0.41 -2.55
N ILE A 73 3.44 -0.01 -2.96
CA ILE A 73 3.68 1.12 -3.85
C ILE A 73 3.97 0.65 -5.26
N TRP A 74 3.22 1.20 -6.22
CA TRP A 74 3.29 0.83 -7.63
C TRP A 74 3.36 2.08 -8.49
N GLY A 75 4.38 2.20 -9.34
CA GLY A 75 4.55 3.38 -10.20
C GLY A 75 4.61 4.71 -9.43
N GLY A 76 4.98 4.69 -8.15
CA GLY A 76 4.97 5.86 -7.27
C GLY A 76 3.63 6.20 -6.63
N LEU A 77 2.59 5.39 -6.88
CA LEU A 77 1.28 5.50 -6.25
C LEU A 77 1.23 4.62 -5.00
N THR A 78 0.79 5.19 -3.89
CA THR A 78 0.48 4.46 -2.66
C THR A 78 -0.83 3.68 -2.79
N GLU A 79 -1.13 2.84 -1.79
CA GLU A 79 -2.43 2.17 -1.68
C GLU A 79 -3.58 3.19 -1.69
N THR A 80 -3.42 4.27 -0.93
CA THR A 80 -4.42 5.32 -0.79
C THR A 80 -4.60 6.11 -2.08
N ASP A 81 -3.52 6.40 -2.82
CA ASP A 81 -3.61 7.05 -4.14
C ASP A 81 -4.39 6.21 -5.16
N ARG A 82 -4.38 4.89 -4.99
CA ARG A 82 -5.11 3.93 -5.85
C ARG A 82 -6.50 3.59 -5.31
N GLY A 83 -6.98 4.30 -4.28
CA GLY A 83 -8.31 4.11 -3.70
C GLY A 83 -8.41 2.97 -2.68
N HIS A 84 -7.31 2.29 -2.37
CA HIS A 84 -7.24 1.32 -1.29
C HIS A 84 -6.97 2.08 0.02
N ASN A 85 -8.04 2.55 0.63
CA ASN A 85 -7.99 3.05 2.00
C ASN A 85 -8.30 1.88 2.94
N PRO A 86 -7.30 1.21 3.54
CA PRO A 86 -7.58 0.24 4.59
C PRO A 86 -8.34 0.97 5.69
N ARG A 87 -9.63 0.66 5.83
CA ARG A 87 -10.45 1.25 6.88
C ARG A 87 -9.74 1.00 8.19
N VAL A 88 -9.23 2.06 8.81
CA VAL A 88 -8.87 2.03 10.21
C VAL A 88 -10.19 1.82 10.93
N PRO A 89 -10.44 0.69 11.60
CA PRO A 89 -11.62 0.59 12.45
C PRO A 89 -11.56 1.81 13.37
N GLY A 90 -12.61 2.63 13.32
CA GLY A 90 -12.66 3.85 14.11
C GLY A 90 -12.25 3.53 15.53
N ARG A 91 -11.31 4.31 16.05
CA ARG A 91 -10.97 4.29 17.48
C ARG A 91 -12.26 4.52 18.27
N SER A 92 -12.97 3.47 18.65
CA SER A 92 -13.78 3.52 19.84
C SER A 92 -12.79 3.40 21.00
N CYS A 93 -12.34 4.54 21.50
CA CYS A 93 -11.81 4.61 22.85
C CYS A 93 -12.99 4.30 23.81
N GLN A 94 -13.40 3.03 23.91
CA GLN A 94 -14.23 2.59 25.02
C GLN A 94 -13.28 2.46 26.22
N HIS A 95 -13.15 3.56 26.97
CA HIS A 95 -12.79 3.48 28.37
C HIS A 95 -14.09 3.62 29.16
N PRO A 96 -14.56 2.60 29.88
CA PRO A 96 -15.45 2.80 31.01
C PRO A 96 -14.58 2.85 32.27
N GLU A 97 -14.05 4.02 32.62
CA GLU A 97 -13.52 4.24 33.97
C GLU A 97 -14.00 5.59 34.50
N THR A 98 -15.26 5.59 34.93
CA THR A 98 -15.71 6.46 36.01
C THR A 98 -16.57 5.59 36.91
N VAL A 99 -15.90 4.74 37.68
CA VAL A 99 -16.44 4.13 38.90
C VAL A 99 -15.96 4.96 40.09
N ALA A 100 -16.67 6.07 40.30
CA ALA A 100 -16.76 6.87 41.51
C ALA A 100 -18.03 7.71 41.27
N ASP A 101 -19.16 7.59 41.97
CA ASP A 101 -19.38 7.30 43.38
C ASP A 101 -20.71 6.57 43.57
N SER A 102 -20.68 5.51 44.36
CA SER A 102 -21.78 4.77 45.04
C SER A 102 -21.06 3.51 45.51
N ILE A 103 -20.72 3.25 46.77
CA ILE A 103 -21.51 3.25 48.01
C ILE A 103 -20.51 3.16 49.18
N ALA A 104 -20.70 3.93 50.25
CA ALA A 104 -20.19 3.58 51.58
C ALA A 104 -21.12 4.17 52.66
N GLU A 105 -22.03 3.34 53.14
CA GLU A 105 -22.78 3.51 54.39
C GLU A 105 -21.89 3.26 55.62
N ALA A 106 -22.37 3.75 56.77
CA ALA A 106 -22.06 3.36 58.16
C ALA A 106 -20.94 4.09 58.91
N ALA A 107 -21.34 5.13 59.67
CA ALA A 107 -21.09 5.29 61.12
C ALA A 107 -21.92 6.46 61.68
#